data_AF-A0AAW2ATN0-F1
#
_entry.id   AF-A0AAW2ATN0-F1
#
_cell.length_a   1.000
_cell.length_b   1.000
_cell.length_c   1.000
_cell.angle_alpha   90.00
_cell.angle_beta   90.00
_cell.angle_gamma   90.00
#
_symmetry.space_group_name_H-M   'P 1'
#
loop_
_entity.id
_entity.type
_entity.pdbx_description
1 polymer ?
#
loop_
_entity_poly.entity_id
_entity_poly.type
_entity_poly.pdbx_seq_one_letter_code
_entity_poly.pdbx_strand_id
1 'polypeptide(L)'
;MHFLFYNVPARREVFTNLTRSSCFPLSFCGHRWVENVPVAERAIKVWPMLQKFVDAAEDKRVQKPSTASYDAILAARGDPLVIAKLEFFLAIARSFNPFLQRYQTDEPVLPFLVKDLTELLMSLLRRFIKRELLQDQTPLQLTKMDISEEKNWVSLKSLDIGLGAESAIKALLGKPGNKIGELSVLNFRRECLQCLVKVVKKLQDKCPLKFPVNEQGPEWCITQMKNLVQTFIQGKQLAGGIAAGDVIIQQFTSFLSVESREEEFVSFQPLSQRLDVFLHSKLCTSHPDLLKFCQSVLLLSHGQATVERGFSVNKEVETCNLLDESLEALRLICDKVIGCGGILKVPLTKELLASAASARSHYRLYLENERKKKESATQELKRKAAEKELEDLRNQRRVLRVVCDSLEVDADKFAEIAEGKTGTKMAELITKSNSLRRRHKDKKAELLQVDKMIEEKATQLRHL
;
A
#
# COMPACT_ATOMS: atom_id res chain seq x y z
N MET A 1 -11.66 -20.96 4.26
CA MET A 1 -13.03 -21.53 4.33
C MET A 1 -13.69 -21.68 2.96
N HIS A 2 -13.87 -20.62 2.16
CA HIS A 2 -14.57 -20.67 0.86
C HIS A 2 -14.06 -21.75 -0.10
N PHE A 3 -12.74 -21.81 -0.31
CA PHE A 3 -12.10 -22.77 -1.21
C PHE A 3 -12.32 -24.25 -0.83
N LEU A 4 -12.78 -24.54 0.39
CA LEU A 4 -13.18 -25.90 0.73
C LEU A 4 -14.43 -26.33 -0.06
N PHE A 5 -15.32 -25.41 -0.41
CA PHE A 5 -16.60 -25.73 -1.07
C PHE A 5 -16.69 -25.19 -2.49
N TYR A 6 -15.69 -24.42 -2.93
CA TYR A 6 -15.66 -23.82 -4.27
C TYR A 6 -15.49 -24.89 -5.35
N ASN A 7 -16.42 -24.94 -6.32
CA ASN A 7 -16.44 -25.91 -7.42
C ASN A 7 -16.40 -27.39 -7.00
N VAL A 8 -16.91 -27.73 -5.80
CA VAL A 8 -17.00 -29.12 -5.31
C VAL A 8 -18.46 -29.46 -4.93
N PRO A 9 -19.35 -29.72 -5.90
CA PRO A 9 -20.79 -29.91 -5.66
C PRO A 9 -21.08 -31.08 -4.72
N ALA A 10 -20.42 -32.23 -4.89
CA ALA A 10 -20.59 -33.39 -4.02
C ALA A 10 -20.30 -33.07 -2.53
N ARG A 11 -19.25 -32.27 -2.27
CA ARG A 11 -18.92 -31.85 -0.90
C ARG A 11 -19.94 -30.87 -0.33
N ARG A 12 -20.48 -29.98 -1.17
CA ARG A 12 -21.55 -29.05 -0.77
C ARG A 12 -22.82 -29.81 -0.39
N GLU A 13 -23.18 -30.82 -1.17
CA GLU A 13 -24.31 -31.70 -0.87
C GLU A 13 -24.12 -32.43 0.46
N VAL A 14 -22.96 -33.06 0.67
CA VAL A 14 -22.61 -33.71 1.95
C VAL A 14 -22.68 -32.73 3.12
N PHE A 15 -22.10 -31.54 2.98
CA PHE A 15 -22.15 -30.50 4.00
C PHE A 15 -23.58 -30.07 4.32
N THR A 16 -24.42 -29.84 3.30
CA THR A 16 -25.81 -29.44 3.48
C THR A 16 -26.65 -30.54 4.12
N ASN A 17 -26.45 -31.80 3.73
CA ASN A 17 -27.14 -32.93 4.34
C ASN A 17 -26.77 -33.10 5.82
N LEU A 18 -25.49 -32.91 6.16
CA LEU A 18 -24.98 -33.06 7.51
C LEU A 18 -25.39 -31.91 8.44
N THR A 19 -25.35 -30.68 7.93
CA THR A 19 -25.59 -29.47 8.73
C THR A 19 -27.02 -28.97 8.65
N ARG A 20 -27.82 -29.50 7.73
CA ARG A 20 -29.17 -29.03 7.35
C ARG A 20 -29.20 -27.56 6.95
N SER A 21 -28.10 -27.08 6.37
CA SER A 21 -27.92 -25.67 6.01
C SER A 21 -27.32 -25.52 4.62
N SER A 22 -27.84 -24.56 3.86
CA SER A 22 -27.29 -24.11 2.57
C SER A 22 -26.39 -22.86 2.73
N CYS A 23 -26.03 -22.51 3.96
CA CYS A 23 -25.17 -21.37 4.27
C CYS A 23 -23.69 -21.74 4.12
N PHE A 24 -23.02 -21.21 3.09
CA PHE A 24 -21.60 -21.47 2.81
C PHE A 24 -20.71 -20.26 3.13
N PRO A 25 -19.39 -20.46 3.33
CA PRO A 25 -18.44 -19.36 3.50
C PRO A 25 -18.34 -18.48 2.23
N LEU A 26 -18.24 -17.17 2.43
CA LEU A 26 -18.02 -16.20 1.35
C LEU A 26 -16.55 -16.16 0.94
N SER A 27 -16.31 -15.80 -0.31
CA SER A 27 -14.96 -15.54 -0.82
C SER A 27 -14.38 -14.29 -0.16
N PHE A 28 -13.09 -14.33 0.17
CA PHE A 28 -12.35 -13.20 0.73
C PHE A 28 -11.43 -12.62 -0.33
N CYS A 29 -11.48 -11.31 -0.54
CA CYS A 29 -10.54 -10.59 -1.41
C CYS A 29 -9.71 -9.60 -0.60
N GLY A 30 -8.40 -9.85 -0.50
CA GLY A 30 -7.49 -9.03 0.33
C GLY A 30 -7.37 -7.55 -0.09
N HIS A 31 -7.83 -7.20 -1.28
CA HIS A 31 -7.81 -5.83 -1.80
C HIS A 31 -9.17 -5.13 -1.77
N ARG A 32 -10.28 -5.86 -1.51
CA ARG A 32 -11.64 -5.30 -1.44
C ARG A 32 -12.10 -5.18 0.01
N TRP A 33 -11.60 -4.15 0.69
CA TRP A 33 -11.73 -4.05 2.14
C TRP A 33 -13.17 -3.87 2.65
N VAL A 34 -14.09 -3.38 1.82
CA VAL A 34 -15.54 -3.28 2.17
C VAL A 34 -16.17 -4.67 2.30
N GLU A 35 -15.63 -5.69 1.64
CA GLU A 35 -16.14 -7.07 1.74
C GLU A 35 -15.69 -7.78 3.04
N ASN A 36 -14.77 -7.19 3.82
CA ASN A 36 -14.18 -7.81 5.01
C ASN A 36 -15.23 -8.16 6.07
N VAL A 37 -16.15 -7.22 6.36
CA VAL A 37 -17.20 -7.38 7.38
C VAL A 37 -18.14 -8.55 7.03
N PRO A 38 -18.82 -8.56 5.86
CA PRO A 38 -19.75 -9.64 5.54
C PRO A 38 -19.07 -11.01 5.45
N VAL A 39 -17.80 -11.07 5.02
CA VAL A 39 -17.03 -12.32 4.97
C VAL A 39 -16.74 -12.86 6.37
N ALA A 40 -16.29 -12.02 7.30
CA ALA A 40 -16.00 -12.43 8.68
C ALA A 40 -17.27 -12.78 9.46
N GLU A 41 -18.37 -12.03 9.29
CA GLU A 41 -19.68 -12.38 9.85
C GLU A 41 -20.17 -13.74 9.34
N ARG A 42 -20.01 -14.00 8.03
CA ARG A 42 -20.33 -15.32 7.47
C ARG A 42 -19.43 -16.40 8.07
N ALA A 43 -18.14 -16.14 8.25
CA ALA A 43 -17.21 -17.10 8.82
C ALA A 43 -17.63 -17.52 10.23
N ILE A 44 -17.99 -16.55 11.10
CA ILE A 44 -18.52 -16.83 12.45
C ILE A 44 -19.82 -17.62 12.39
N LYS A 45 -20.78 -17.20 11.54
CA LYS A 45 -22.06 -17.90 11.36
C LYS A 45 -21.88 -19.34 10.91
N VAL A 46 -20.93 -19.59 10.00
CA VAL A 46 -20.69 -20.92 9.42
C VAL A 46 -19.81 -21.81 10.30
N TRP A 47 -19.06 -21.23 11.24
CA TRP A 47 -18.09 -21.96 12.06
C TRP A 47 -18.65 -23.20 12.79
N PRO A 48 -19.81 -23.14 13.48
CA PRO A 48 -20.35 -24.33 14.15
C PRO A 48 -20.75 -25.45 13.17
N MET A 49 -21.23 -25.07 11.98
CA MET A 49 -21.57 -26.03 10.92
C MET A 49 -20.31 -26.66 10.31
N LEU A 50 -19.26 -25.86 10.17
CA LEU A 50 -17.95 -26.31 9.73
C LEU A 50 -17.33 -27.30 10.73
N GLN A 51 -17.46 -27.05 12.04
CA GLN A 51 -17.00 -27.97 13.07
C GLN A 51 -17.70 -29.32 12.97
N LYS A 52 -19.03 -29.36 12.80
CA LYS A 52 -19.78 -30.61 12.58
C LYS A 52 -19.29 -31.39 11.36
N PHE A 53 -18.98 -30.69 10.26
CA PHE A 53 -18.44 -31.32 9.06
C PHE A 53 -17.05 -31.91 9.29
N VAL A 54 -16.18 -31.18 10.00
CA VAL A 54 -14.85 -31.67 10.38
C VAL A 54 -14.96 -32.88 11.31
N ASP A 55 -15.84 -32.85 12.31
CA ASP A 55 -16.11 -34.00 13.19
C ASP A 55 -16.48 -35.25 12.39
N ALA A 56 -17.43 -35.11 11.47
CA ALA A 56 -17.85 -36.22 10.62
C ALA A 56 -16.73 -36.74 9.71
N ALA A 57 -15.83 -35.86 9.25
CA ALA A 57 -14.69 -36.24 8.42
C ALA A 57 -13.62 -36.98 9.23
N GLU A 58 -13.34 -36.55 10.46
CA GLU A 58 -12.39 -37.24 11.35
C GLU A 58 -12.97 -38.57 11.87
N ASP A 59 -14.28 -38.64 12.12
CA ASP A 59 -15.00 -39.87 12.48
C ASP A 59 -15.19 -40.85 11.29
N LYS A 60 -14.64 -40.54 10.12
CA LYS A 60 -14.79 -41.32 8.87
C LYS A 60 -16.24 -41.51 8.39
N ARG A 61 -17.17 -40.68 8.86
CA ARG A 61 -18.58 -40.66 8.41
C ARG A 61 -18.74 -39.99 7.05
N VAL A 62 -17.80 -39.11 6.68
CA VAL A 62 -17.71 -38.49 5.35
C VAL A 62 -16.28 -38.57 4.82
N GLN A 63 -16.09 -38.45 3.52
CA GLN A 63 -14.77 -38.44 2.91
C GLN A 63 -13.95 -37.23 3.40
N LYS A 64 -12.80 -37.51 4.02
CA LYS A 64 -11.85 -36.49 4.49
C LYS A 64 -11.24 -35.73 3.30
N PRO A 65 -11.39 -34.40 3.21
CA PRO A 65 -10.75 -33.61 2.17
C PRO A 65 -9.22 -33.57 2.35
N SER A 66 -8.45 -33.79 1.28
CA SER A 66 -6.97 -33.71 1.26
C SER A 66 -6.45 -32.36 0.77
N THR A 67 -7.17 -31.28 1.06
CA THR A 67 -6.87 -29.93 0.56
C THR A 67 -6.24 -29.06 1.63
N ALA A 68 -5.27 -28.21 1.28
CA ALA A 68 -4.68 -27.23 2.20
C ALA A 68 -5.72 -26.33 2.90
N SER A 69 -6.85 -26.05 2.26
CA SER A 69 -7.96 -25.29 2.84
C SER A 69 -8.65 -26.03 4.00
N TYR A 70 -8.65 -27.37 3.99
CA TYR A 70 -9.14 -28.22 5.07
C TYR A 70 -8.14 -28.28 6.21
N ASP A 71 -6.84 -28.44 5.91
CA ASP A 71 -5.77 -28.43 6.90
C ASP A 71 -5.73 -27.11 7.69
N ALA A 72 -5.94 -25.98 7.01
CA ALA A 72 -6.06 -24.68 7.66
C ALA A 72 -7.27 -24.58 8.61
N ILE A 73 -8.38 -25.24 8.27
CA ILE A 73 -9.58 -25.30 9.14
C ILE A 73 -9.31 -26.19 10.35
N LEU A 74 -8.63 -27.32 10.17
CA LEU A 74 -8.20 -28.19 11.26
C LEU A 74 -7.26 -27.46 12.23
N ALA A 75 -6.27 -26.73 11.71
CA ALA A 75 -5.38 -25.91 12.53
C ALA A 75 -6.16 -24.84 13.30
N ALA A 76 -7.08 -24.13 12.64
CA ALA A 76 -7.92 -23.12 13.27
C ALA A 76 -8.89 -23.71 14.32
N ARG A 77 -9.32 -24.96 14.16
CA ARG A 77 -10.13 -25.69 15.16
C ARG A 77 -9.34 -25.94 16.44
N GLY A 78 -8.02 -26.13 16.35
CA GLY A 78 -7.15 -26.30 17.51
C GLY A 78 -6.98 -25.04 18.36
N ASP A 79 -7.33 -23.87 17.82
CA ASP A 79 -7.29 -22.59 18.54
C ASP A 79 -8.64 -22.30 19.23
N PRO A 80 -8.73 -22.39 20.56
CA PRO A 80 -9.99 -22.15 21.28
C PRO A 80 -10.44 -20.68 21.19
N LEU A 81 -9.57 -19.75 20.81
CA LEU A 81 -9.85 -18.31 20.70
C LEU A 81 -10.17 -17.87 19.26
N VAL A 82 -10.29 -18.80 18.30
CA VAL A 82 -10.55 -18.47 16.88
C VAL A 82 -11.78 -17.56 16.68
N ILE A 83 -12.87 -17.79 17.42
CA ILE A 83 -14.06 -16.94 17.36
C ILE A 83 -13.79 -15.56 17.96
N ALA A 84 -13.09 -15.49 19.10
CA ALA A 84 -12.71 -14.22 19.70
C ALA A 84 -11.81 -13.39 18.76
N LYS A 85 -10.89 -14.05 18.04
CA LYS A 85 -10.05 -13.43 17.00
C LYS A 85 -10.88 -12.87 15.83
N LEU A 86 -11.86 -13.63 15.33
CA LEU A 86 -12.75 -13.18 14.26
C LEU A 86 -13.65 -12.01 14.71
N GLU A 87 -14.15 -12.05 15.93
CA GLU A 87 -14.97 -10.97 16.50
C GLU A 87 -14.15 -9.69 16.76
N PHE A 88 -12.91 -9.83 17.24
CA PHE A 88 -11.99 -8.71 17.37
C PHE A 88 -11.67 -8.08 16.00
N PHE A 89 -11.41 -8.91 14.99
CA PHE A 89 -11.25 -8.44 13.62
C PHE A 89 -12.48 -7.68 13.12
N LEU A 90 -13.69 -8.18 13.39
CA LEU A 90 -14.94 -7.48 13.06
C LEU A 90 -15.08 -6.15 13.79
N ALA A 91 -14.69 -6.07 15.06
CA ALA A 91 -14.74 -4.83 15.83
C ALA A 91 -13.88 -3.73 15.17
N ILE A 92 -12.69 -4.08 14.68
CA ILE A 92 -11.82 -3.16 13.94
C ILE A 92 -12.42 -2.86 12.55
N ALA A 93 -12.78 -3.89 11.78
CA ALA A 93 -13.29 -3.71 10.42
C ALA A 93 -14.55 -2.82 10.37
N ARG A 94 -15.44 -2.95 11.36
CA ARG A 94 -16.63 -2.09 11.51
C ARG A 94 -16.29 -0.63 11.80
N SER A 95 -15.16 -0.32 12.43
CA SER A 95 -14.69 1.07 12.58
C SER A 95 -14.28 1.68 11.24
N PHE A 96 -13.66 0.90 10.34
CA PHE A 96 -13.26 1.37 9.02
C PHE A 96 -14.42 1.44 8.02
N ASN A 97 -15.43 0.59 8.14
CA ASN A 97 -16.43 0.39 7.10
C ASN A 97 -17.21 1.67 6.71
N PRO A 98 -17.70 2.51 7.65
CA PRO A 98 -18.38 3.76 7.30
C PRO A 98 -17.50 4.71 6.50
N PHE A 99 -16.22 4.84 6.90
CA PHE A 99 -15.25 5.64 6.17
C PHE A 99 -15.03 5.08 4.76
N LEU A 100 -14.72 3.78 4.65
CA LEU A 100 -14.45 3.15 3.35
C LEU A 100 -15.63 3.25 2.38
N GLN A 101 -16.86 3.09 2.86
CA GLN A 101 -18.07 3.21 2.04
C GLN A 101 -18.31 4.66 1.61
N ARG A 102 -18.11 5.63 2.49
CA ARG A 102 -18.35 7.05 2.21
C ARG A 102 -17.47 7.60 1.08
N TYR A 103 -16.23 7.14 0.99
CA TYR A 103 -15.27 7.60 -0.01
C TYR A 103 -15.23 6.74 -1.28
N GLN A 104 -16.16 5.77 -1.44
CA GLN A 104 -16.36 5.01 -2.67
C GLN A 104 -17.53 5.59 -3.47
N THR A 105 -17.39 6.86 -3.86
CA THR A 105 -18.42 7.61 -4.56
C THR A 105 -17.80 8.59 -5.54
N ASP A 106 -18.54 8.92 -6.61
CA ASP A 106 -18.19 9.98 -7.55
C ASP A 106 -18.60 11.37 -7.04
N GLU A 107 -19.23 11.41 -5.85
CA GLU A 107 -19.65 12.65 -5.20
C GLU A 107 -18.46 13.44 -4.62
N PRO A 108 -18.53 14.79 -4.60
CA PRO A 108 -17.46 15.67 -4.09
C PRO A 108 -17.34 15.64 -2.55
N VAL A 109 -16.90 14.50 -2.01
CA VAL A 109 -16.81 14.24 -0.56
C VAL A 109 -15.44 14.57 0.04
N LEU A 110 -14.43 14.89 -0.79
CA LEU A 110 -13.06 15.20 -0.36
C LEU A 110 -12.98 16.29 0.74
N PRO A 111 -13.80 17.35 0.74
CA PRO A 111 -13.76 18.37 1.81
C PRO A 111 -14.02 17.81 3.22
N PHE A 112 -14.69 16.66 3.33
CA PHE A 112 -15.01 16.03 4.63
C PHE A 112 -13.94 15.04 5.10
N LEU A 113 -12.92 14.78 4.27
CA LEU A 113 -11.90 13.75 4.51
C LEU A 113 -11.15 13.96 5.81
N VAL A 114 -10.77 15.21 6.10
CA VAL A 114 -9.98 15.54 7.29
C VAL A 114 -10.73 15.17 8.57
N LYS A 115 -11.97 15.64 8.68
CA LYS A 115 -12.85 15.39 9.81
C LYS A 115 -13.10 13.89 10.00
N ASP A 116 -13.52 13.21 8.94
CA ASP A 116 -13.88 11.80 9.01
C ASP A 116 -12.68 10.90 9.32
N LEU A 117 -11.52 11.20 8.74
CA LEU A 117 -10.28 10.45 9.00
C LEU A 117 -9.73 10.70 10.40
N THR A 118 -9.89 11.92 10.91
CA THR A 118 -9.55 12.26 12.30
C THR A 118 -10.43 11.48 13.27
N GLU A 119 -11.74 11.40 13.04
CA GLU A 119 -12.64 10.61 13.89
C GLU A 119 -12.32 9.11 13.81
N LEU A 120 -12.02 8.58 12.62
CA LEU A 120 -11.58 7.19 12.45
C LEU A 120 -10.31 6.91 13.28
N LEU A 121 -9.27 7.74 13.14
CA LEU A 121 -8.02 7.61 13.86
C LEU A 121 -8.24 7.70 15.38
N MET A 122 -9.03 8.68 15.82
CA MET A 122 -9.38 8.88 17.23
C MET A 122 -10.14 7.68 17.79
N SER A 123 -11.10 7.12 17.05
CA SER A 123 -11.88 5.95 17.48
C SER A 123 -10.99 4.72 17.71
N LEU A 124 -9.95 4.53 16.88
CA LEU A 124 -9.00 3.43 17.03
C LEU A 124 -8.04 3.66 18.20
N LEU A 125 -7.53 4.88 18.37
CA LEU A 125 -6.64 5.26 19.47
C LEU A 125 -7.33 5.09 20.83
N ARG A 126 -8.60 5.52 20.96
CA ARG A 126 -9.41 5.39 22.19
C ARG A 126 -9.53 3.95 22.71
N ARG A 127 -9.30 2.94 21.86
CA ARG A 127 -9.36 1.53 22.26
C ARG A 127 -8.21 1.09 23.15
N PHE A 128 -7.03 1.70 23.01
CA PHE A 128 -5.81 1.24 23.67
C PHE A 128 -4.89 2.34 24.23
N ILE A 129 -5.08 3.61 23.87
CA ILE A 129 -4.34 4.74 24.41
C ILE A 129 -5.11 5.38 25.58
N LYS A 130 -4.38 5.80 26.60
CA LYS A 130 -4.91 6.53 27.76
C LYS A 130 -5.64 7.81 27.35
N ARG A 131 -6.80 8.09 27.96
CA ARG A 131 -7.69 9.18 27.53
C ARG A 131 -7.06 10.55 27.70
N GLU A 132 -6.26 10.74 28.75
CA GLU A 132 -5.53 11.98 29.04
C GLU A 132 -4.56 12.38 27.91
N LEU A 133 -4.06 11.42 27.12
CA LEU A 133 -3.15 11.71 26.00
C LEU A 133 -3.89 12.12 24.72
N LEU A 134 -5.20 11.84 24.63
CA LEU A 134 -6.01 12.08 23.43
C LEU A 134 -6.80 13.40 23.48
N GLN A 135 -6.82 14.07 24.63
CA GLN A 135 -7.52 15.35 24.81
C GLN A 135 -6.84 16.47 24.01
N ASP A 136 -7.65 17.30 23.37
CA ASP A 136 -7.25 18.52 22.64
C ASP A 136 -6.16 18.33 21.58
N GLN A 137 -6.06 17.12 21.02
CA GLN A 137 -5.09 16.81 19.97
C GLN A 137 -5.60 17.24 18.60
N THR A 138 -4.77 18.02 17.90
CA THR A 138 -5.01 18.37 16.49
C THR A 138 -4.84 17.16 15.57
N PRO A 139 -5.43 17.16 14.36
CA PRO A 139 -5.24 16.10 13.36
C PRO A 139 -3.76 15.78 13.10
N LEU A 140 -2.92 16.81 12.99
CA LEU A 140 -1.48 16.65 12.77
C LEU A 140 -0.78 15.99 13.97
N GLN A 141 -1.12 16.38 15.20
CA GLN A 141 -0.56 15.76 16.40
C GLN A 141 -0.94 14.29 16.52
N LEU A 142 -2.19 13.92 16.20
CA LEU A 142 -2.62 12.52 16.19
C LEU A 142 -1.82 11.66 15.21
N THR A 143 -1.41 12.22 14.05
CA THR A 143 -0.54 11.48 13.12
C THR A 143 0.90 11.32 13.58
N LYS A 144 1.36 12.16 14.51
CA LYS A 144 2.74 12.17 15.04
C LYS A 144 2.87 11.57 16.43
N MET A 145 1.75 11.26 17.09
CA MET A 145 1.71 10.69 18.43
C MET A 145 2.44 9.34 18.46
N ASP A 146 3.33 9.16 19.43
CA ASP A 146 3.98 7.87 19.66
C ASP A 146 3.03 6.91 20.39
N ILE A 147 2.62 5.90 19.64
CA ILE A 147 1.70 4.84 20.08
C ILE A 147 2.42 3.56 20.50
N SER A 148 3.76 3.52 20.46
CA SER A 148 4.54 2.30 20.71
C SER A 148 4.98 2.14 22.16
N GLU A 149 4.91 3.21 22.96
CA GLU A 149 5.34 3.18 24.35
C GLU A 149 4.27 2.57 25.26
N GLU A 150 4.64 1.52 26.01
CA GLU A 150 3.72 0.82 26.92
C GLU A 150 3.12 1.74 27.99
N LYS A 151 3.86 2.78 28.40
CA LYS A 151 3.42 3.77 29.39
C LYS A 151 2.18 4.57 28.95
N ASN A 152 1.96 4.68 27.64
CA ASN A 152 0.85 5.41 27.03
C ASN A 152 -0.40 4.53 26.86
N TRP A 153 -0.25 3.22 27.03
CA TRP A 153 -1.33 2.27 26.84
C TRP A 153 -2.22 2.16 28.08
N VAL A 154 -3.49 1.85 27.84
CA VAL A 154 -4.40 1.38 28.88
C VAL A 154 -3.97 -0.01 29.36
N SER A 155 -4.40 -0.40 30.56
CA SER A 155 -4.16 -1.76 31.05
C SER A 155 -4.79 -2.81 30.12
N LEU A 156 -4.22 -4.02 30.04
CA LEU A 156 -4.78 -5.09 29.21
C LEU A 156 -6.25 -5.43 29.56
N LYS A 157 -6.65 -5.23 30.83
CA LYS A 157 -8.02 -5.44 31.29
C LYS A 157 -8.99 -4.37 30.79
N SER A 158 -8.53 -3.14 30.63
CA SER A 158 -9.32 -2.00 30.14
C SER A 158 -9.25 -1.81 28.61
N LEU A 159 -8.46 -2.63 27.91
CA LEU A 159 -8.37 -2.63 26.46
C LEU A 159 -9.73 -2.95 25.82
N ASP A 160 -10.17 -2.10 24.89
CA ASP A 160 -11.39 -2.35 24.11
C ASP A 160 -11.09 -3.25 22.90
N ILE A 161 -11.40 -4.54 23.06
CA ILE A 161 -11.35 -5.57 22.01
C ILE A 161 -12.71 -5.78 21.30
N GLY A 162 -13.72 -4.98 21.65
CA GLY A 162 -15.09 -5.08 21.13
C GLY A 162 -15.95 -6.13 21.85
N LEU A 163 -17.26 -5.85 21.89
CA LEU A 163 -18.25 -6.66 22.60
C LEU A 163 -18.34 -8.13 22.13
N GLY A 164 -18.14 -8.38 20.84
CA GLY A 164 -18.16 -9.73 20.28
C GLY A 164 -17.03 -10.60 20.84
N ALA A 165 -15.80 -10.06 20.89
CA ALA A 165 -14.65 -10.78 21.40
C ALA A 165 -14.76 -11.02 22.92
N GLU A 166 -15.24 -10.02 23.66
CA GLU A 166 -15.52 -10.16 25.10
C GLU A 166 -16.56 -11.25 25.38
N SER A 167 -17.64 -11.27 24.60
CA SER A 167 -18.70 -12.27 24.73
C SER A 167 -18.18 -13.67 24.41
N ALA A 168 -17.35 -13.81 23.38
CA ALA A 168 -16.72 -15.08 23.03
C ALA A 168 -15.79 -15.59 24.13
N ILE A 169 -14.96 -14.73 24.73
CA ILE A 169 -14.09 -15.09 25.87
C ILE A 169 -14.93 -15.50 27.08
N LYS A 170 -15.97 -14.73 27.42
CA LYS A 170 -16.86 -15.03 28.55
C LYS A 170 -17.56 -16.38 28.38
N ALA A 171 -18.03 -16.69 27.17
CA ALA A 171 -18.63 -17.97 26.84
C ALA A 171 -17.64 -19.14 26.96
N LEU A 172 -16.35 -18.91 26.68
CA LEU A 172 -15.31 -19.93 26.86
C LEU A 172 -15.00 -20.17 28.34
N LEU A 173 -14.87 -19.11 29.14
CA LEU A 173 -14.63 -19.21 30.59
C LEU A 173 -15.79 -19.86 31.36
N GLY A 174 -17.03 -19.71 30.88
CA GLY A 174 -18.23 -20.30 31.50
C GLY A 174 -18.49 -21.77 31.18
N LYS A 175 -17.73 -22.41 30.27
CA LYS A 175 -17.98 -23.81 29.87
C LYS A 175 -17.35 -24.79 30.87
N PRO A 176 -18.13 -25.74 31.44
CA PRO A 176 -17.58 -26.78 32.30
C PRO A 176 -16.59 -27.65 31.51
N GLY A 177 -15.36 -27.80 32.03
CA GLY A 177 -14.29 -28.60 31.42
C GLY A 177 -13.38 -27.88 30.43
N ASN A 178 -13.73 -26.66 29.98
CA ASN A 178 -12.94 -25.90 28.99
C ASN A 178 -12.31 -24.66 29.63
N LYS A 179 -11.36 -24.86 30.56
CA LYS A 179 -10.68 -23.74 31.23
C LYS A 179 -9.56 -23.20 30.34
N ILE A 180 -9.88 -22.23 29.49
CA ILE A 180 -8.84 -21.32 28.99
C ILE A 180 -8.24 -20.63 30.22
N GLY A 181 -6.94 -20.81 30.44
CA GLY A 181 -6.25 -20.18 31.55
C GLY A 181 -6.29 -18.66 31.43
N GLU A 182 -6.35 -17.95 32.56
CA GLU A 182 -6.31 -16.48 32.59
C GLU A 182 -5.11 -15.93 31.82
N LEU A 183 -3.97 -16.63 31.87
CA LEU A 183 -2.77 -16.30 31.11
C LEU A 183 -3.00 -16.29 29.59
N SER A 184 -3.79 -17.23 29.06
CA SER A 184 -4.10 -17.29 27.62
C SER A 184 -4.99 -16.11 27.19
N VAL A 185 -5.93 -15.70 28.04
CA VAL A 185 -6.77 -14.51 27.79
C VAL A 185 -5.93 -13.24 27.84
N LEU A 186 -5.00 -13.13 28.79
CA LEU A 186 -4.07 -11.99 28.88
C LEU A 186 -3.14 -11.93 27.66
N ASN A 187 -2.61 -13.07 27.21
CA ASN A 187 -1.81 -13.15 25.99
C ASN A 187 -2.61 -12.71 24.76
N PHE A 188 -3.86 -13.18 24.63
CA PHE A 188 -4.75 -12.75 23.55
C PHE A 188 -5.01 -11.24 23.56
N ARG A 189 -5.26 -10.64 24.73
CA ARG A 189 -5.41 -9.19 24.87
C ARG A 189 -4.15 -8.44 24.47
N ARG A 190 -2.97 -8.96 24.82
CA ARG A 190 -1.68 -8.41 24.39
C ARG A 190 -1.51 -8.49 22.86
N GLU A 191 -1.86 -9.62 22.23
CA GLU A 191 -1.87 -9.76 20.76
C GLU A 191 -2.83 -8.76 20.10
N CYS A 192 -4.03 -8.56 20.66
CA CYS A 192 -5.00 -7.59 20.18
C CYS A 192 -4.45 -6.15 20.25
N LEU A 193 -3.82 -5.79 21.37
CA LEU A 193 -3.17 -4.49 21.53
C LEU A 193 -2.09 -4.30 20.47
N GLN A 194 -1.20 -5.28 20.29
CA GLN A 194 -0.15 -5.22 19.27
C GLN A 194 -0.73 -5.09 17.84
N CYS A 195 -1.87 -5.74 17.57
CA CYS A 195 -2.59 -5.57 16.32
C CYS A 195 -3.08 -4.13 16.14
N LEU A 196 -3.73 -3.54 17.16
CA LEU A 196 -4.18 -2.14 17.13
C LEU A 196 -3.02 -1.17 16.90
N VAL A 197 -1.89 -1.35 17.60
CA VAL A 197 -0.67 -0.55 17.40
C VAL A 197 -0.22 -0.63 15.94
N LYS A 198 -0.16 -1.84 15.36
CA LYS A 198 0.23 -2.01 13.94
C LYS A 198 -0.76 -1.37 12.97
N VAL A 199 -2.06 -1.51 13.21
CA VAL A 199 -3.13 -0.92 12.38
C VAL A 199 -3.02 0.61 12.41
N VAL A 200 -2.93 1.20 13.60
CA VAL A 200 -2.84 2.66 13.75
C VAL A 200 -1.51 3.18 13.21
N LYS A 201 -0.39 2.49 13.43
CA LYS A 201 0.90 2.89 12.84
C LYS A 201 0.82 2.93 11.32
N LYS A 202 0.22 1.91 10.70
CA LYS A 202 0.01 1.88 9.24
C LYS A 202 -0.90 3.01 8.77
N LEU A 203 -1.94 3.32 9.54
CA LEU A 203 -2.85 4.43 9.25
C LEU A 203 -2.11 5.76 9.35
N GLN A 204 -1.40 6.04 10.45
CA GLN A 204 -0.54 7.21 10.62
C GLN A 204 0.46 7.30 9.45
N ASP A 205 1.15 6.21 9.11
CA ASP A 205 2.14 6.16 8.04
C ASP A 205 1.61 6.65 6.69
N LYS A 206 0.39 6.24 6.34
CA LYS A 206 -0.27 6.55 5.06
C LYS A 206 -1.27 7.71 5.15
N CYS A 207 -1.39 8.36 6.31
CA CYS A 207 -2.42 9.35 6.56
C CYS A 207 -2.15 10.66 5.80
N PRO A 208 -3.08 11.16 4.96
CA PRO A 208 -2.95 12.48 4.34
C PRO A 208 -2.96 13.63 5.37
N LEU A 209 -3.44 13.40 6.60
CA LEU A 209 -3.41 14.40 7.69
C LEU A 209 -1.99 14.82 8.12
N LYS A 210 -0.96 14.11 7.66
CA LYS A 210 0.45 14.50 7.83
C LYS A 210 0.80 15.77 7.09
N PHE A 211 0.12 15.99 5.96
CA PHE A 211 0.21 17.25 5.25
C PHE A 211 -0.69 18.23 5.98
N PRO A 212 -0.28 19.50 6.10
CA PRO A 212 -1.16 20.54 6.62
C PRO A 212 -2.36 20.69 5.67
N VAL A 213 -3.40 19.88 5.88
CA VAL A 213 -4.73 20.11 5.33
C VAL A 213 -5.38 21.05 6.31
N ASN A 214 -5.11 22.28 6.01
CA ASN A 214 -5.20 23.36 6.95
C ASN A 214 -6.69 23.75 6.91
N GLU A 215 -7.45 23.46 7.96
CA GLU A 215 -8.78 24.04 8.17
C GLU A 215 -8.57 25.54 8.41
N GLN A 216 -8.35 26.27 7.31
CA GLN A 216 -7.96 27.65 7.40
C GLN A 216 -9.21 28.51 7.44
N GLY A 217 -9.16 29.53 8.31
CA GLY A 217 -10.26 30.46 8.46
C GLY A 217 -10.59 31.20 7.15
N PRO A 218 -11.73 31.92 7.14
CA PRO A 218 -12.22 32.64 5.96
C PRO A 218 -11.15 33.53 5.28
N GLU A 219 -10.29 34.17 6.08
CA GLU A 219 -9.23 35.06 5.58
C GLU A 219 -8.20 34.36 4.68
N TRP A 220 -7.84 33.12 5.02
CA TRP A 220 -6.92 32.36 4.19
C TRP A 220 -7.57 31.95 2.88
N CYS A 221 -8.83 31.49 2.92
CA CYS A 221 -9.58 31.16 1.72
C CYS A 221 -9.63 32.37 0.76
N ILE A 222 -9.88 33.57 1.30
CA ILE A 222 -9.87 34.82 0.53
C ILE A 222 -8.48 35.05 -0.09
N THR A 223 -7.40 34.83 0.67
CA THR A 223 -6.03 34.99 0.18
C THR A 223 -5.72 34.02 -0.97
N GLN A 224 -6.17 32.76 -0.88
CA GLN A 224 -5.99 31.79 -1.97
C GLN A 224 -6.80 32.16 -3.21
N MET A 225 -8.04 32.61 -3.02
CA MET A 225 -8.86 33.09 -4.13
C MET A 225 -8.20 34.27 -4.86
N LYS A 226 -7.63 35.23 -4.10
CA LYS A 226 -6.85 36.35 -4.68
C LYS A 226 -5.68 35.85 -5.52
N ASN A 227 -4.88 34.92 -5.01
CA ASN A 227 -3.75 34.34 -5.74
C ASN A 227 -4.20 33.63 -7.02
N LEU A 228 -5.31 32.90 -6.96
CA LEU A 228 -5.89 32.18 -8.10
C LEU A 228 -6.34 33.16 -9.19
N VAL A 229 -7.12 34.18 -8.82
CA VAL A 229 -7.57 35.25 -9.71
C VAL A 229 -6.38 35.98 -10.34
N GLN A 230 -5.36 36.31 -9.55
CA GLN A 230 -4.14 36.96 -10.04
C GLN A 230 -3.40 36.09 -11.08
N THR A 231 -3.35 34.77 -10.86
CA THR A 231 -2.75 33.83 -11.82
C THR A 231 -3.51 33.84 -13.16
N PHE A 232 -4.84 33.85 -13.12
CA PHE A 232 -5.66 33.95 -14.33
C PHE A 232 -5.48 35.28 -15.07
N ILE A 233 -5.35 36.39 -14.33
CA ILE A 233 -5.06 37.71 -14.91
C ILE A 233 -3.69 37.71 -15.61
N GLN A 234 -2.65 37.21 -14.93
CA GLN A 234 -1.29 37.12 -15.50
C GLN A 234 -1.25 36.22 -16.75
N GLY A 235 -1.99 35.11 -16.73
CA GLY A 235 -2.13 34.21 -17.86
C GLY A 235 -3.06 34.69 -18.98
N LYS A 236 -3.66 35.89 -18.86
CA LYS A 236 -4.67 36.45 -19.77
C LYS A 236 -5.87 35.49 -20.00
N GLN A 237 -6.21 34.69 -18.99
CA GLN A 237 -7.31 33.72 -19.00
C GLN A 237 -8.60 34.30 -18.43
N LEU A 238 -8.59 35.53 -17.90
CA LEU A 238 -9.76 36.20 -17.35
C LEU A 238 -10.25 37.33 -18.26
N ALA A 239 -11.42 37.14 -18.89
CA ALA A 239 -12.09 38.19 -19.64
C ALA A 239 -12.49 39.35 -18.71
N GLY A 240 -12.16 40.59 -19.09
CA GLY A 240 -12.38 41.78 -18.24
C GLY A 240 -11.22 42.12 -17.31
N GLY A 241 -10.15 41.31 -17.28
CA GLY A 241 -8.90 41.65 -16.60
C GLY A 241 -9.06 41.95 -15.11
N ILE A 242 -8.39 43.00 -14.63
CA ILE A 242 -8.33 43.36 -13.21
C ILE A 242 -9.72 43.67 -12.64
N ALA A 243 -10.55 44.43 -13.36
CA ALA A 243 -11.89 44.81 -12.89
C ALA A 243 -12.79 43.59 -12.66
N ALA A 244 -12.75 42.60 -13.56
CA ALA A 244 -13.47 41.34 -13.36
C ALA A 244 -12.91 40.55 -12.16
N GLY A 245 -11.59 40.57 -11.97
CA GLY A 245 -10.93 39.95 -10.82
C GLY A 245 -11.38 40.54 -9.48
N ASP A 246 -11.48 41.87 -9.39
CA ASP A 246 -11.94 42.57 -8.18
C ASP A 246 -13.38 42.18 -7.84
N VAL A 247 -14.27 42.09 -8.85
CA VAL A 247 -15.65 41.63 -8.66
C VAL A 247 -15.70 40.19 -8.14
N ILE A 248 -14.90 39.28 -8.70
CA ILE A 248 -14.85 37.88 -8.23
C ILE A 248 -14.40 37.80 -6.77
N ILE A 249 -13.36 38.54 -6.39
CA ILE A 249 -12.85 38.58 -5.01
C ILE A 249 -13.90 39.17 -4.07
N GLN A 250 -14.61 40.23 -4.48
CA GLN A 250 -15.69 40.83 -3.71
C GLN A 250 -16.85 39.85 -3.51
N GLN A 251 -17.30 39.19 -4.57
CA GLN A 251 -18.36 38.17 -4.52
C GLN A 251 -17.95 37.00 -3.60
N PHE A 252 -16.72 36.52 -3.69
CA PHE A 252 -16.22 35.45 -2.82
C PHE A 252 -16.15 35.85 -1.35
N THR A 253 -15.73 37.09 -1.07
CA THR A 253 -15.68 37.63 0.29
C THR A 253 -17.08 37.78 0.89
N SER A 254 -18.04 38.24 0.08
CA SER A 254 -19.46 38.33 0.45
C SER A 254 -20.04 36.95 0.76
N PHE A 255 -19.85 35.98 -0.13
CA PHE A 255 -20.27 34.59 0.04
C PHE A 255 -19.77 33.99 1.37
N LEU A 256 -18.47 34.14 1.67
CA LEU A 256 -17.89 33.62 2.90
C LEU A 256 -18.35 34.34 4.17
N SER A 257 -18.78 35.60 4.08
CA SER A 257 -19.14 36.40 5.27
C SER A 257 -20.63 36.32 5.60
N VAL A 258 -21.48 36.20 4.58
CA VAL A 258 -22.94 36.30 4.68
C VAL A 258 -23.59 34.93 4.49
N GLU A 259 -23.48 34.36 3.29
CA GLU A 259 -24.22 33.16 2.89
C GLU A 259 -23.71 31.90 3.61
N SER A 260 -22.41 31.81 3.89
CA SER A 260 -21.81 30.67 4.62
C SER A 260 -22.36 30.48 6.05
N ARG A 261 -23.04 31.49 6.59
CA ARG A 261 -23.63 31.49 7.93
C ARG A 261 -25.12 31.13 7.93
N GLU A 262 -25.71 30.91 6.75
CA GLU A 262 -27.09 30.48 6.64
C GLU A 262 -27.29 29.09 7.27
N GLU A 263 -28.49 28.87 7.82
CA GLU A 263 -28.86 27.62 8.49
C GLU A 263 -28.71 26.40 7.56
N GLU A 264 -28.89 26.59 6.25
CA GLU A 264 -28.71 25.55 5.25
C GLU A 264 -27.27 25.02 5.17
N PHE A 265 -26.25 25.85 5.42
CA PHE A 265 -24.85 25.39 5.46
C PHE A 265 -24.57 24.57 6.72
N VAL A 266 -25.18 24.95 7.85
CA VAL A 266 -25.02 24.24 9.14
C VAL A 266 -25.75 22.89 9.11
N SER A 267 -26.92 22.85 8.49
CA SER A 267 -27.74 21.65 8.35
C SER A 267 -27.40 20.78 7.13
N PHE A 268 -26.41 21.20 6.32
CA PHE A 268 -26.00 20.46 5.12
C PHE A 268 -25.59 19.02 5.45
N GLN A 269 -26.19 18.07 4.75
CA GLN A 269 -25.89 16.65 4.89
C GLN A 269 -25.21 16.11 3.62
N PRO A 270 -23.89 15.82 3.66
CA PRO A 270 -23.13 15.37 2.49
C PRO A 270 -23.61 14.04 1.87
N LEU A 271 -24.40 13.25 2.61
CA LEU A 271 -24.95 11.98 2.14
C LEU A 271 -26.34 12.13 1.48
N SER A 272 -27.01 13.25 1.72
CA SER A 272 -28.37 13.50 1.25
C SER A 272 -28.40 14.43 0.05
N GLN A 273 -27.44 15.37 -0.03
CA GLN A 273 -27.33 16.33 -1.12
C GLN A 273 -25.88 16.46 -1.57
N ARG A 274 -25.66 16.50 -2.90
CA ARG A 274 -24.32 16.70 -3.46
C ARG A 274 -23.82 18.11 -3.16
N LEU A 275 -22.56 18.24 -2.76
CA LEU A 275 -21.96 19.52 -2.40
C LEU A 275 -21.88 20.49 -3.59
N ASP A 276 -21.56 20.00 -4.78
CA ASP A 276 -21.48 20.83 -5.99
C ASP A 276 -22.84 21.39 -6.41
N VAL A 277 -23.90 20.58 -6.34
CA VAL A 277 -25.29 21.02 -6.60
C VAL A 277 -25.72 22.05 -5.57
N PHE A 278 -25.43 21.81 -4.29
CA PHE A 278 -25.73 22.75 -3.21
C PHE A 278 -25.02 24.08 -3.41
N LEU A 279 -23.70 24.07 -3.62
CA LEU A 279 -22.92 25.29 -3.84
C LEU A 279 -23.35 26.03 -5.11
N HIS A 280 -23.67 25.31 -6.19
CA HIS A 280 -24.19 25.90 -7.41
C HIS A 280 -25.51 26.65 -7.15
N SER A 281 -26.42 26.06 -6.37
CA SER A 281 -27.70 26.69 -6.05
C SER A 281 -27.55 28.02 -5.30
N LYS A 282 -26.55 28.13 -4.42
CA LYS A 282 -26.24 29.34 -3.66
C LYS A 282 -25.51 30.39 -4.50
N LEU A 283 -24.56 29.97 -5.32
CA LEU A 283 -23.76 30.88 -6.14
C LEU A 283 -24.51 31.43 -7.37
N CYS A 284 -25.44 30.66 -7.95
CA CYS A 284 -26.09 31.02 -9.21
C CYS A 284 -26.94 32.29 -9.12
N THR A 285 -27.57 32.55 -7.97
CA THR A 285 -28.46 33.71 -7.78
C THR A 285 -27.70 34.97 -7.36
N SER A 286 -26.74 34.85 -6.46
CA SER A 286 -26.11 36.01 -5.81
C SER A 286 -24.73 36.37 -6.38
N HIS A 287 -24.03 35.41 -6.99
CA HIS A 287 -22.60 35.53 -7.28
C HIS A 287 -22.22 34.93 -8.66
N PRO A 288 -22.74 35.49 -9.78
CA PRO A 288 -22.62 34.88 -11.11
C PRO A 288 -21.20 34.90 -11.70
N ASP A 289 -20.41 35.93 -11.43
CA ASP A 289 -19.02 36.03 -11.93
C ASP A 289 -18.11 35.06 -11.19
N LEU A 290 -18.29 34.95 -9.87
CA LEU A 290 -17.64 33.93 -9.06
C LEU A 290 -18.00 32.52 -9.53
N LEU A 291 -19.26 32.25 -9.85
CA LEU A 291 -19.68 30.94 -10.36
C LEU A 291 -18.95 30.58 -11.67
N LYS A 292 -18.92 31.50 -12.63
CA LYS A 292 -18.21 31.30 -13.92
C LYS A 292 -16.72 31.08 -13.71
N PHE A 293 -16.12 31.82 -12.78
CA PHE A 293 -14.71 31.65 -12.43
C PHE A 293 -14.44 30.28 -11.80
N CYS A 294 -15.24 29.87 -10.82
CA CYS A 294 -15.16 28.55 -10.19
C CYS A 294 -15.33 27.42 -11.23
N GLN A 295 -16.27 27.55 -12.17
CA GLN A 295 -16.42 26.60 -13.27
C GLN A 295 -15.14 26.52 -14.13
N SER A 296 -14.56 27.65 -14.48
CA SER A 296 -13.32 27.69 -15.26
C SER A 296 -12.17 27.00 -14.55
N VAL A 297 -12.05 27.20 -13.24
CA VAL A 297 -11.01 26.57 -12.39
C VAL A 297 -11.24 25.07 -12.29
N LEU A 298 -12.47 24.62 -12.02
CA LEU A 298 -12.82 23.21 -11.83
C LEU A 298 -12.77 22.40 -13.14
N LEU A 299 -12.81 23.08 -14.31
CA LEU A 299 -12.66 22.48 -15.63
C LEU A 299 -11.20 22.42 -16.11
N LEU A 300 -10.24 22.98 -15.36
CA LEU A 300 -8.83 22.83 -15.70
C LEU A 300 -8.42 21.36 -15.62
N SER A 301 -7.69 20.90 -16.62
CA SER A 301 -7.09 19.56 -16.65
C SER A 301 -6.17 19.38 -15.43
N HIS A 302 -6.62 18.60 -14.45
CA HIS A 302 -5.78 18.17 -13.33
C HIS A 302 -5.26 16.75 -13.61
N GLY A 303 -3.94 16.57 -13.60
CA GLY A 303 -3.23 15.32 -13.94
C GLY A 303 -3.46 14.12 -13.00
N GLN A 304 -4.51 14.16 -12.18
CA GLN A 304 -4.98 13.11 -11.28
C GLN A 304 -6.49 12.93 -11.28
N ALA A 305 -7.22 13.74 -12.06
CA ALA A 305 -8.65 13.53 -12.14
C ALA A 305 -8.88 12.21 -12.88
N THR A 306 -9.83 11.43 -12.38
CA THR A 306 -10.35 10.13 -12.86
C THR A 306 -10.85 10.15 -14.32
N VAL A 307 -10.52 11.22 -15.07
CA VAL A 307 -10.95 11.63 -16.40
C VAL A 307 -10.54 10.64 -17.47
N GLU A 308 -9.56 9.77 -17.23
CA GLU A 308 -9.35 8.67 -18.16
C GLU A 308 -10.54 7.70 -18.13
N ARG A 309 -11.24 7.44 -17.02
CA ARG A 309 -12.45 6.58 -17.09
C ARG A 309 -13.67 7.25 -17.71
N GLY A 310 -13.74 8.58 -17.71
CA GLY A 310 -14.87 9.30 -18.32
C GLY A 310 -14.76 9.35 -19.85
N PHE A 311 -13.54 9.47 -20.36
CA PHE A 311 -13.23 9.70 -21.77
C PHE A 311 -12.46 8.56 -22.44
N SER A 312 -12.03 7.53 -21.69
CA SER A 312 -11.35 6.36 -22.27
C SER A 312 -12.35 5.48 -22.99
N VAL A 313 -12.05 5.23 -24.26
CA VAL A 313 -12.67 4.18 -25.07
C VAL A 313 -12.53 2.80 -24.41
N ASN A 314 -11.56 2.64 -23.51
CA ASN A 314 -11.29 1.39 -22.79
C ASN A 314 -12.01 1.28 -21.44
N LYS A 315 -12.88 2.23 -21.05
CA LYS A 315 -13.56 2.22 -19.73
C LYS A 315 -14.22 0.88 -19.39
N GLU A 316 -14.77 0.20 -20.39
CA GLU A 316 -15.48 -1.08 -20.22
C GLU A 316 -14.55 -2.29 -20.01
N VAL A 317 -13.28 -2.18 -20.41
CA VAL A 317 -12.26 -3.26 -20.31
C VAL A 317 -11.17 -2.97 -19.28
N GLU A 318 -11.04 -1.71 -18.86
CA GLU A 318 -10.00 -1.26 -17.94
C GLU A 318 -10.28 -1.73 -16.50
N THR A 319 -9.45 -2.66 -16.01
CA THR A 319 -9.46 -3.11 -14.62
C THR A 319 -8.07 -2.96 -14.02
N CYS A 320 -7.99 -2.78 -12.69
CA CYS A 320 -6.72 -2.58 -12.01
C CYS A 320 -5.77 -3.77 -12.21
N ASN A 321 -4.47 -3.51 -12.42
CA ASN A 321 -3.40 -4.50 -12.57
C ASN A 321 -3.49 -5.39 -13.81
N LEU A 322 -4.07 -4.90 -14.91
CA LEU A 322 -3.91 -5.54 -16.22
C LEU A 322 -2.52 -5.21 -16.80
N LEU A 323 -1.91 -6.21 -17.44
CA LEU A 323 -0.78 -5.99 -18.35
C LEU A 323 -1.33 -5.48 -19.69
N ASP A 324 -0.51 -4.76 -20.44
CA ASP A 324 -0.88 -4.21 -21.75
C ASP A 324 -1.42 -5.29 -22.69
N GLU A 325 -0.75 -6.45 -22.76
CA GLU A 325 -1.17 -7.62 -23.54
C GLU A 325 -2.58 -8.13 -23.15
N SER A 326 -2.91 -8.08 -21.86
CA SER A 326 -4.23 -8.48 -21.37
C SER A 326 -5.30 -7.47 -21.74
N LEU A 327 -4.96 -6.18 -21.76
CA LEU A 327 -5.87 -5.10 -22.16
C LEU A 327 -6.15 -5.17 -23.66
N GLU A 328 -5.13 -5.40 -24.48
CA GLU A 328 -5.28 -5.64 -25.92
C GLU A 328 -6.16 -6.86 -26.21
N ALA A 329 -5.93 -7.97 -25.51
CA ALA A 329 -6.74 -9.17 -25.66
C ALA A 329 -8.21 -8.95 -25.27
N LEU A 330 -8.48 -8.25 -24.16
CA LEU A 330 -9.84 -7.91 -23.74
C LEU A 330 -10.54 -7.00 -24.75
N ARG A 331 -9.81 -6.03 -25.33
CA ARG A 331 -10.34 -5.14 -26.36
C ARG A 331 -10.74 -5.92 -27.62
N LEU A 332 -9.88 -6.83 -28.09
CA LEU A 332 -10.20 -7.71 -29.22
C LEU A 332 -11.46 -8.56 -28.98
N ILE A 333 -11.64 -9.04 -27.75
CA ILE A 333 -12.84 -9.80 -27.36
C ILE A 333 -14.07 -8.89 -27.41
N CYS A 334 -14.02 -7.70 -26.81
CA CYS A 334 -15.14 -6.75 -26.81
C CYS A 334 -15.51 -6.32 -28.23
N ASP A 335 -14.53 -5.95 -29.07
CA ASP A 335 -14.74 -5.58 -30.47
C ASP A 335 -15.43 -6.72 -31.24
N LYS A 336 -15.02 -7.97 -31.00
CA LYS A 336 -15.65 -9.14 -31.63
C LYS A 336 -17.08 -9.35 -31.16
N VAL A 337 -17.35 -9.20 -29.85
CA VAL A 337 -18.69 -9.33 -29.27
C VAL A 337 -19.63 -8.25 -29.82
N ILE A 338 -19.15 -7.00 -29.93
CA ILE A 338 -19.88 -5.89 -30.52
C ILE A 338 -20.16 -6.17 -32.00
N GLY A 339 -19.16 -6.61 -32.76
CA GLY A 339 -19.32 -6.99 -34.17
C GLY A 339 -20.31 -8.15 -34.39
N CYS A 340 -20.47 -9.04 -33.43
CA CYS A 340 -21.49 -10.10 -33.45
C CYS A 340 -22.88 -9.62 -33.00
N GLY A 341 -23.05 -8.38 -32.54
CA GLY A 341 -24.32 -7.83 -32.08
C GLY A 341 -24.72 -8.28 -30.67
N GLY A 342 -23.75 -8.62 -29.83
CA GLY A 342 -23.93 -8.99 -28.42
C GLY A 342 -23.46 -10.41 -28.10
N ILE A 343 -23.28 -10.69 -26.80
CA ILE A 343 -22.63 -11.91 -26.31
C ILE A 343 -23.39 -13.20 -26.68
N LEU A 344 -24.72 -13.12 -26.77
CA LEU A 344 -25.58 -14.25 -27.12
C LEU A 344 -25.53 -14.62 -28.60
N LYS A 345 -24.98 -13.74 -29.45
CA LYS A 345 -24.89 -13.92 -30.90
C LYS A 345 -23.50 -14.32 -31.38
N VAL A 346 -22.55 -14.51 -30.46
CA VAL A 346 -21.20 -14.96 -30.80
C VAL A 346 -21.26 -16.43 -31.21
N PRO A 347 -20.83 -16.79 -32.43
CA PRO A 347 -20.90 -18.16 -32.92
C PRO A 347 -19.91 -19.07 -32.17
N LEU A 348 -20.40 -20.18 -31.64
CA LEU A 348 -19.58 -21.21 -30.99
C LEU A 348 -18.96 -22.14 -32.04
N THR A 349 -17.86 -21.68 -32.66
CA THR A 349 -17.13 -22.48 -33.65
C THR A 349 -16.36 -23.63 -32.99
N LYS A 350 -16.07 -24.70 -33.75
CA LYS A 350 -15.26 -25.84 -33.27
C LYS A 350 -13.87 -25.41 -32.82
N GLU A 351 -13.29 -24.43 -33.50
CA GLU A 351 -11.99 -23.83 -33.17
C GLU A 351 -12.02 -23.11 -31.81
N LEU A 352 -13.07 -22.33 -31.53
CA LEU A 352 -13.24 -21.66 -30.25
C LEU A 352 -13.36 -22.66 -29.11
N LEU A 353 -14.13 -23.74 -29.31
CA LEU A 353 -14.28 -24.82 -28.32
C LEU A 353 -12.95 -25.57 -28.08
N ALA A 354 -12.18 -25.85 -29.13
CA ALA A 354 -10.87 -26.47 -29.01
C ALA A 354 -9.85 -25.57 -28.31
N SER A 355 -9.87 -24.27 -28.60
CA SER A 355 -9.04 -23.26 -27.92
C SER A 355 -9.38 -23.17 -26.43
N ALA A 356 -10.68 -23.12 -26.08
CA ALA A 356 -11.13 -23.11 -24.70
C ALA A 356 -10.72 -24.38 -23.92
N ALA A 357 -10.82 -25.55 -24.55
CA ALA A 357 -10.37 -26.82 -23.96
C ALA A 357 -8.85 -26.83 -23.68
N SER A 358 -8.07 -26.16 -24.54
CA SER A 358 -6.60 -26.10 -24.45
C SER A 358 -6.08 -24.94 -23.57
N ALA A 359 -6.95 -24.03 -23.13
CA ALA A 359 -6.58 -22.80 -22.42
C ALA A 359 -5.73 -23.07 -21.16
N ARG A 360 -6.04 -24.14 -20.40
CA ARG A 360 -5.26 -24.51 -19.22
C ARG A 360 -3.84 -24.94 -19.56
N SER A 361 -3.66 -25.65 -20.67
CA SER A 361 -2.34 -26.09 -21.13
C SER A 361 -1.52 -24.89 -21.62
N HIS A 362 -2.12 -23.98 -22.38
CA HIS A 362 -1.48 -22.73 -22.81
C HIS A 362 -1.06 -21.88 -21.61
N TYR A 363 -1.92 -21.75 -20.60
CA TYR A 363 -1.59 -21.02 -19.38
C TYR A 363 -0.40 -21.63 -18.63
N ARG A 364 -0.33 -22.97 -18.53
CA ARG A 364 0.83 -23.64 -17.92
C ARG A 364 2.11 -23.40 -18.69
N LEU A 365 2.07 -23.47 -20.02
CA LEU A 365 3.22 -23.20 -20.87
C LEU A 365 3.71 -21.74 -20.71
N TYR A 366 2.77 -20.79 -20.67
CA TYR A 366 3.07 -19.38 -20.38
C TYR A 366 3.79 -19.21 -19.04
N LEU A 367 3.30 -19.83 -17.96
CA LEU A 367 3.94 -19.76 -16.64
C LEU A 367 5.36 -20.35 -16.64
N GLU A 368 5.59 -21.43 -17.38
CA GLU A 368 6.93 -22.03 -17.51
C GLU A 368 7.88 -21.10 -18.27
N ASN A 369 7.42 -20.49 -19.35
CA ASN A 369 8.20 -19.52 -20.11
C ASN A 369 8.54 -18.28 -19.27
N GLU A 370 7.59 -17.74 -18.52
CA GLU A 370 7.83 -16.62 -17.60
C GLU A 370 8.84 -16.97 -16.51
N ARG A 371 8.81 -18.21 -16.01
CA ARG A 371 9.81 -18.69 -15.05
C ARG A 371 11.20 -18.74 -15.69
N LYS A 372 11.33 -19.31 -16.89
CA LYS A 372 12.60 -19.38 -17.64
C LYS A 372 13.16 -17.97 -17.94
N LYS A 373 12.30 -17.03 -18.35
CA LYS A 373 12.69 -15.62 -18.55
C LYS A 373 13.26 -15.01 -17.27
N LYS A 374 12.59 -15.18 -16.13
CA LYS A 374 13.07 -14.65 -14.84
C LYS A 374 14.40 -15.28 -14.40
N GLU A 375 14.55 -16.58 -14.59
CA GLU A 375 15.81 -17.29 -14.30
C GLU A 375 16.95 -16.76 -15.18
N SER A 376 16.72 -16.60 -16.49
CA SER A 376 17.70 -16.03 -17.43
C SER A 376 18.07 -14.57 -17.11
N ALA A 377 17.09 -13.71 -16.79
CA ALA A 377 17.33 -12.32 -16.43
C ALA A 377 18.13 -12.21 -15.12
N THR A 378 17.88 -13.09 -14.15
CA THR A 378 18.65 -13.14 -12.90
C THR A 378 20.10 -13.56 -13.16
N GLN A 379 20.32 -14.53 -14.05
CA GLN A 379 21.67 -14.94 -14.45
C GLN A 379 22.41 -13.82 -15.20
N GLU A 380 21.72 -13.11 -16.11
CA GLU A 380 22.29 -11.96 -16.82
C GLU A 380 22.67 -10.80 -15.89
N LEU A 381 21.83 -10.49 -14.89
CA LEU A 381 22.14 -9.49 -13.87
C LEU A 381 23.38 -9.87 -13.04
N LYS A 382 23.48 -11.14 -12.62
CA LYS A 382 24.66 -11.65 -11.89
C LYS A 382 25.93 -11.53 -12.74
N ARG A 383 25.84 -11.86 -14.03
CA ARG A 383 26.95 -11.72 -14.97
C ARG A 383 27.36 -10.25 -15.15
N LYS A 384 26.42 -9.34 -15.38
CA LYS A 384 26.70 -7.89 -15.50
C LYS A 384 27.33 -7.31 -14.23
N ALA A 385 26.89 -7.73 -13.05
CA ALA A 385 27.48 -7.32 -11.79
C ALA A 385 28.93 -7.80 -11.65
N ALA A 386 29.20 -9.07 -11.99
CA ALA A 386 30.54 -9.63 -11.97
C ALA A 386 31.48 -8.99 -13.02
N GLU A 387 30.96 -8.67 -14.21
CA GLU A 387 31.70 -7.93 -15.25
C GLU A 387 32.10 -6.53 -14.78
N LYS A 388 31.19 -5.83 -14.08
CA LYS A 388 31.47 -4.51 -13.49
C LYS A 388 32.52 -4.58 -12.38
N GLU A 389 32.40 -5.52 -11.45
CA GLU A 389 33.40 -5.74 -10.39
C GLU A 389 34.80 -6.03 -10.98
N LEU A 390 34.86 -6.82 -12.04
CA LEU A 390 36.11 -7.12 -12.73
C LEU A 390 36.73 -5.88 -13.36
N GLU A 391 35.92 -5.00 -13.94
CA GLU A 391 36.38 -3.73 -14.51
C GLU A 391 36.87 -2.75 -13.44
N ASP A 392 36.17 -2.67 -12.30
CA ASP A 392 36.60 -1.85 -11.16
C ASP A 392 37.97 -2.31 -10.62
N LEU A 393 38.18 -3.62 -10.49
CA LEU A 393 39.47 -4.19 -10.09
C LEU A 393 40.58 -3.90 -11.11
N ARG A 394 40.27 -3.97 -12.42
CA ARG A 394 41.23 -3.61 -13.49
C ARG A 394 41.62 -2.14 -13.44
N ASN A 395 40.68 -1.25 -13.14
CA ASN A 395 40.93 0.17 -12.95
C ASN A 395 41.78 0.42 -11.69
N GLN A 396 41.45 -0.22 -10.57
CA GLN A 396 42.25 -0.15 -9.35
C GLN A 396 43.70 -0.61 -9.59
N ARG A 397 43.89 -1.72 -10.33
CA ARG A 397 45.21 -2.19 -10.73
C ARG A 397 45.96 -1.15 -11.56
N ARG A 398 45.30 -0.51 -12.53
CA ARG A 398 45.93 0.53 -13.36
C ARG A 398 46.42 1.70 -12.50
N VAL A 399 45.60 2.17 -11.58
CA VAL A 399 45.96 3.27 -10.66
C VAL A 399 47.12 2.87 -9.75
N LEU A 400 47.05 1.68 -9.13
CA LEU A 400 48.12 1.19 -8.25
C LEU A 400 49.45 1.03 -8.99
N ARG A 401 49.43 0.59 -10.26
CA ARG A 401 50.63 0.48 -11.08
C ARG A 401 51.27 1.85 -11.31
N VAL A 402 50.50 2.84 -11.75
CA VAL A 402 50.99 4.22 -11.93
C VAL A 402 51.57 4.79 -10.63
N VAL A 403 50.90 4.54 -9.49
CA VAL A 403 51.40 4.99 -8.18
C VAL A 403 52.72 4.29 -7.83
N CYS A 404 52.84 2.98 -8.07
CA CYS A 404 54.09 2.25 -7.82
C CYS A 404 55.24 2.83 -8.65
N ASP A 405 55.01 3.00 -9.96
CA ASP A 405 56.01 3.53 -10.89
C ASP A 405 56.45 4.95 -10.46
N SER A 406 55.51 5.82 -10.07
CA SER A 406 55.83 7.17 -9.60
C SER A 406 56.64 7.20 -8.30
N LEU A 407 56.32 6.31 -7.35
CA LEU A 407 57.02 6.20 -6.07
C LEU A 407 58.45 5.66 -6.26
N GLU A 408 58.65 4.74 -7.21
CA GLU A 408 59.96 4.21 -7.56
C GLU A 408 60.84 5.29 -8.20
N VAL A 409 60.31 5.97 -9.23
CA VAL A 409 60.99 7.07 -9.91
C VAL A 409 61.37 8.20 -8.95
N ASP A 410 60.46 8.62 -8.07
CA ASP A 410 60.76 9.70 -7.12
C ASP A 410 61.73 9.25 -6.02
N ALA A 411 61.65 8.00 -5.57
CA ALA A 411 62.63 7.45 -4.64
C ALA A 411 64.05 7.41 -5.24
N ASP A 412 64.18 7.03 -6.50
CA ASP A 412 65.44 7.00 -7.23
C ASP A 412 65.99 8.42 -7.44
N LYS A 413 65.15 9.39 -7.85
CA LYS A 413 65.56 10.81 -7.95
C LYS A 413 66.09 11.35 -6.62
N PHE A 414 65.42 11.08 -5.50
CA PHE A 414 65.89 11.54 -4.19
C PHE A 414 67.20 10.87 -3.76
N ALA A 415 67.44 9.62 -4.17
CA ALA A 415 68.70 8.93 -3.93
C ALA A 415 69.84 9.56 -4.77
N GLU A 416 69.61 9.78 -6.06
CA GLU A 416 70.57 10.40 -6.98
C GLU A 416 70.94 11.83 -6.54
N ILE A 417 69.96 12.64 -6.14
CA ILE A 417 70.22 13.99 -5.60
C ILE A 417 71.03 13.94 -4.29
N ALA A 418 70.86 12.88 -3.47
CA ALA A 418 71.60 12.74 -2.22
C ALA A 418 73.09 12.45 -2.45
N GLU A 419 73.46 11.72 -3.52
CA GLU A 419 74.86 11.43 -3.86
C GLU A 419 75.69 12.70 -4.09
N GLY A 420 75.07 13.79 -4.55
CA GLY A 420 75.70 15.10 -4.76
C GLY A 420 75.72 16.04 -3.56
N LYS A 421 75.33 15.61 -2.35
CA LYS A 421 75.23 16.44 -1.14
C LYS A 421 75.99 15.80 0.03
N THR A 422 76.46 16.60 0.99
CA THR A 422 77.20 16.11 2.18
C THR A 422 76.54 16.57 3.48
N GLY A 423 76.76 15.81 4.57
CA GLY A 423 76.27 16.14 5.91
C GLY A 423 74.77 15.93 6.10
N THR A 424 74.12 16.81 6.86
CA THR A 424 72.71 16.67 7.29
C THR A 424 71.70 16.62 6.13
N LYS A 425 71.93 17.40 5.07
CA LYS A 425 71.04 17.41 3.88
C LYS A 425 71.05 16.09 3.10
N MET A 426 72.18 15.39 3.06
CA MET A 426 72.26 14.05 2.46
C MET A 426 71.42 13.04 3.25
N ALA A 427 71.56 13.04 4.57
CA ALA A 427 70.82 12.15 5.46
C ALA A 427 69.29 12.35 5.37
N GLU A 428 68.83 13.60 5.24
CA GLU A 428 67.41 13.92 5.03
C GLU A 428 66.85 13.39 3.70
N LEU A 429 67.60 13.53 2.60
CA LEU A 429 67.18 13.06 1.28
C LEU A 429 67.15 11.52 1.21
N ILE A 430 68.14 10.85 1.81
CA ILE A 430 68.16 9.39 1.93
C ILE A 430 66.98 8.90 2.79
N THR A 431 66.65 9.61 3.88
CA THR A 431 65.49 9.27 4.70
C THR A 431 64.18 9.40 3.92
N LYS A 432 64.04 10.45 3.10
CA LYS A 432 62.88 10.62 2.20
C LYS A 432 62.81 9.52 1.14
N SER A 433 63.92 9.21 0.45
CA SER A 433 64.00 8.12 -0.52
C SER A 433 63.60 6.78 0.11
N ASN A 434 64.16 6.43 1.28
CA ASN A 434 63.82 5.20 1.99
C ASN A 434 62.34 5.15 2.42
N SER A 435 61.75 6.28 2.80
CA SER A 435 60.32 6.36 3.11
C SER A 435 59.43 6.07 1.89
N LEU A 436 59.84 6.54 0.71
CA LEU A 436 59.13 6.28 -0.56
C LEU A 436 59.32 4.83 -1.01
N ARG A 437 60.52 4.26 -0.86
CA ARG A 437 60.76 2.82 -1.14
C ARG A 437 59.92 1.90 -0.25
N ARG A 438 59.73 2.24 1.02
CA ARG A 438 58.82 1.49 1.91
C ARG A 438 57.37 1.55 1.40
N ARG A 439 56.88 2.75 1.08
CA ARG A 439 55.53 2.92 0.51
C ARG A 439 55.36 2.20 -0.84
N HIS A 440 56.38 2.22 -1.70
CA HIS A 440 56.40 1.46 -2.95
C HIS A 440 56.25 -0.04 -2.68
N LYS A 441 57.00 -0.59 -1.71
CA LYS A 441 56.89 -2.01 -1.33
C LYS A 441 55.48 -2.37 -0.84
N ASP A 442 54.86 -1.52 -0.04
CA ASP A 442 53.50 -1.73 0.45
C ASP A 442 52.48 -1.68 -0.71
N LYS A 443 52.59 -0.69 -1.61
CA LYS A 443 51.72 -0.59 -2.80
C LYS A 443 51.93 -1.69 -3.81
N LYS A 444 53.14 -2.22 -3.94
CA LYS A 444 53.46 -3.38 -4.79
C LYS A 444 52.83 -4.66 -4.24
N ALA A 445 52.75 -4.81 -2.91
CA ALA A 445 52.03 -5.93 -2.28
C ALA A 445 50.51 -5.83 -2.53
N GLU A 446 49.93 -4.62 -2.40
CA GLU A 446 48.52 -4.37 -2.77
C GLU A 446 48.24 -4.69 -4.24
N LEU A 447 49.16 -4.31 -5.15
CA LEU A 447 49.03 -4.59 -6.58
C LEU A 447 48.97 -6.11 -6.88
N LEU A 448 49.85 -6.90 -6.25
CA LEU A 448 49.86 -8.35 -6.38
C LEU A 448 48.56 -9.00 -5.86
N GLN A 449 48.01 -8.45 -4.77
CA GLN A 449 46.73 -8.91 -4.24
C GLN A 449 45.58 -8.62 -5.21
N VAL A 450 45.54 -7.42 -5.82
CA VAL A 450 44.53 -7.06 -6.82
C VAL A 450 44.67 -7.92 -8.09
N ASP A 451 45.88 -8.22 -8.54
CA ASP A 451 46.10 -9.12 -9.69
C ASP A 451 45.54 -10.53 -9.42
N LYS A 452 45.74 -11.08 -8.22
CA LYS A 452 45.15 -12.35 -7.80
C LYS A 452 43.63 -12.30 -7.79
N MET A 453 43.04 -11.22 -7.25
CA MET A 453 41.58 -11.04 -7.23
C MET A 453 40.98 -10.94 -8.65
N ILE A 454 41.70 -10.30 -9.59
CA ILE A 454 41.28 -10.22 -11.00
C ILE A 454 41.26 -11.62 -11.62
N GLU A 455 42.26 -12.45 -11.36
CA GLU A 455 42.33 -13.82 -11.89
C GLU A 455 41.23 -14.72 -11.33
N GLU A 456 41.00 -14.66 -10.01
CA GLU A 456 39.90 -15.38 -9.34
C GLU A 456 38.53 -14.94 -9.86
N LYS A 457 38.31 -13.64 -10.06
CA LYS A 457 37.04 -13.14 -10.61
C LYS A 457 36.87 -13.46 -12.10
N ALA A 458 37.94 -13.42 -12.89
CA ALA A 458 37.90 -13.78 -14.30
C ALA A 458 37.64 -15.27 -14.54
N THR A 459 38.07 -16.16 -13.62
CA THR A 459 37.74 -17.58 -13.68
C THR A 459 36.30 -17.84 -13.25
N GLN A 460 35.82 -17.21 -12.18
CA GLN A 460 34.41 -17.28 -11.77
C GLN A 460 33.45 -16.85 -12.90
N LEU A 461 33.81 -15.81 -13.65
CA LEU A 461 33.02 -15.29 -14.76
C LEU A 461 32.94 -16.25 -15.96
N ARG A 462 33.94 -17.12 -16.16
CA ARG A 462 33.90 -18.17 -17.20
C ARG A 462 33.00 -19.35 -16.83
N HIS A 463 32.68 -19.50 -15.55
CA HIS A 463 31.85 -20.59 -15.02
C HIS A 463 30.39 -20.17 -14.73
N LEU A 464 30.05 -18.89 -14.92
CA LEU A 464 28.71 -18.31 -14.81
C LEU A 464 28.03 -18.23 -16.18
#